data_AF-A0A534LZK1-F1
#
_entry.id   AF-A0A534LZK1-F1
#
_cell.length_a   1.000
_cell.length_b   1.000
_cell.length_c   1.000
_cell.angle_alpha   90.00
_cell.angle_beta   90.00
_cell.angle_gamma   90.00
#
_symmetry.space_group_name_H-M   'P 1'
#
loop_
_entity.id
_entity.type
_entity.pdbx_description
1 polymer ?
#
loop_
_entity_poly.entity_id
_entity_poly.type
_entity_poly.pdbx_seq_one_letter_code
_entity_poly.pdbx_strand_id
1 'polypeptide(L)'
;MDGPPKAFKGRVVSSRQLTPTTRAIEVEKPKAFTFRPTQFTFLQLKTEEGMDARPMSLATSPTRPHLEYAVRVSNSAYKQAFAALQPGDEVAVFGPIGDFVLHETRPAVLVAGGVGITPLKGMAEYASDKTLPIPIRLVYSNRNEDEIVYRPELDSLEKQNPNFRVLHTLTRTTDGGWRGRTGRIDGELLHEVARGLVDPIYYVSGTPSMVVGTLRLLRALNVPDEDLEVEAFRGYE
;
A
#
# COMPACT_ATOMS: atom_id res chain seq x y z
N MET A 1 -21.21 -0.53 25.07
CA MET A 1 -20.63 -1.41 24.04
C MET A 1 -19.18 -1.02 23.93
N ASP A 2 -18.28 -1.93 24.30
CA ASP A 2 -16.85 -1.68 24.17
C ASP A 2 -16.53 -1.56 22.67
N GLY A 3 -15.81 -0.49 22.30
CA GLY A 3 -15.36 -0.28 20.92
C GLY A 3 -14.46 -1.42 20.43
N PRO A 4 -14.06 -1.41 19.15
CA PRO A 4 -13.19 -2.44 18.60
C PRO A 4 -11.92 -2.60 19.47
N PRO A 5 -11.42 -3.84 19.65
CA PRO A 5 -10.27 -4.09 20.50
C PRO A 5 -9.06 -3.29 19.98
N LYS A 6 -8.51 -2.43 20.84
CA LYS A 6 -7.34 -1.59 20.51
C LYS A 6 -6.03 -2.37 20.40
N ALA A 7 -6.04 -3.63 20.84
CA ALA A 7 -4.93 -4.57 20.71
C ALA A 7 -5.42 -6.01 20.72
N PHE A 8 -4.70 -6.90 20.02
CA PHE A 8 -4.94 -8.34 20.07
C PHE A 8 -3.67 -9.12 19.72
N LYS A 9 -3.62 -10.39 20.13
CA LYS A 9 -2.65 -11.36 19.61
C LYS A 9 -3.22 -12.02 18.37
N GLY A 10 -2.48 -11.98 17.27
CA GLY A 10 -2.82 -12.63 16.01
C GLY A 10 -1.89 -13.79 15.72
N ARG A 11 -2.38 -14.77 14.98
CA ARG A 11 -1.56 -15.86 14.43
C ARG A 11 -1.25 -15.57 12.96
N VAL A 12 -0.01 -15.78 12.55
CA VAL A 12 0.36 -15.76 11.12
C VAL A 12 -0.29 -16.95 10.43
N VAL A 13 -1.02 -16.71 9.34
CA VAL A 13 -1.69 -17.76 8.54
C VAL A 13 -1.01 -18.00 7.20
N SER A 14 -0.26 -17.01 6.71
CA SER A 14 0.48 -17.08 5.45
C SER A 14 1.77 -16.26 5.56
N SER A 15 2.82 -16.75 4.92
CA SER A 15 4.10 -16.05 4.73
C SER A 15 4.56 -16.30 3.30
N ARG A 16 4.69 -15.23 2.50
CA ARG A 16 4.94 -15.32 1.06
C ARG A 16 6.00 -14.34 0.58
N GLN A 17 6.84 -14.81 -0.33
CA GLN A 17 7.75 -13.94 -1.08
C GLN A 17 6.95 -13.28 -2.22
N LEU A 18 6.90 -11.94 -2.25
CA LEU A 18 6.18 -11.18 -3.29
C LEU A 18 7.07 -10.82 -4.47
N THR A 19 8.29 -10.40 -4.17
CA THR A 19 9.34 -10.00 -5.11
C THR A 19 10.68 -10.50 -4.58
N PRO A 20 11.80 -10.42 -5.31
CA PRO A 20 13.11 -10.78 -4.76
C PRO A 20 13.47 -10.07 -3.45
N THR A 21 12.95 -8.85 -3.23
CA THR A 21 13.26 -8.07 -2.01
C THR A 21 12.08 -7.81 -1.09
N THR A 22 10.86 -8.25 -1.42
CA THR A 22 9.65 -7.97 -0.62
C THR A 22 8.97 -9.25 -0.17
N ARG A 23 8.62 -9.30 1.12
CA ARG A 23 7.83 -10.39 1.74
C ARG A 23 6.55 -9.86 2.33
N ALA A 24 5.51 -10.69 2.30
CA ALA A 24 4.25 -10.44 2.98
C ALA A 24 3.92 -11.56 3.98
N ILE A 25 3.14 -11.18 4.99
CA ILE A 25 2.46 -12.11 5.89
C ILE A 25 0.98 -11.76 5.94
N GLU A 26 0.17 -12.77 6.20
CA GLU A 26 -1.22 -12.59 6.63
C GLU A 26 -1.35 -13.01 8.08
N VAL A 27 -2.13 -12.25 8.85
CA VAL A 27 -2.39 -12.44 10.28
C VAL A 27 -3.90 -12.55 10.49
N GLU A 28 -4.34 -13.50 11.32
CA GLU A 28 -5.77 -13.65 11.67
C GLU A 28 -6.35 -12.34 12.19
N LYS A 29 -7.51 -11.94 11.65
CA LYS A 29 -8.24 -10.75 12.10
C LYS A 29 -9.42 -11.15 12.98
N PRO A 30 -9.46 -10.73 14.26
CA PRO A 30 -10.64 -10.95 15.10
C PRO A 30 -11.90 -10.37 14.45
N LYS A 31 -13.03 -11.06 14.55
CA LYS A 31 -14.32 -10.60 13.97
C LYS A 31 -14.72 -9.21 14.46
N ALA A 32 -14.44 -8.90 15.72
CA ALA A 32 -14.73 -7.59 16.33
C ALA A 32 -13.72 -6.49 15.95
N PHE A 33 -12.60 -6.82 15.29
CA PHE A 33 -11.62 -5.85 14.83
C PHE A 33 -12.06 -5.25 13.49
N THR A 34 -12.46 -3.98 13.54
CA THR A 34 -12.88 -3.18 12.39
C THR A 34 -11.89 -2.05 12.15
N PHE A 35 -11.61 -1.72 10.89
CA PHE A 35 -10.75 -0.61 10.50
C PHE A 35 -11.27 0.02 9.19
N ARG A 36 -10.84 1.24 8.88
CA ARG A 36 -11.09 1.89 7.59
C ARG A 36 -9.94 1.59 6.62
N PRO A 37 -10.16 1.58 5.29
CA PRO A 37 -9.07 1.44 4.33
C PRO A 37 -7.95 2.43 4.66
N THR A 38 -6.70 1.97 4.55
CA THR A 38 -5.46 2.72 4.81
C THR A 38 -5.16 3.17 6.22
N GLN A 39 -5.95 2.73 7.19
CA GLN A 39 -5.45 2.71 8.57
C GLN A 39 -4.27 1.73 8.69
N PHE A 40 -3.36 2.08 9.58
CA PHE A 40 -2.23 1.24 9.94
C PHE A 40 -2.41 0.66 11.35
N THR A 41 -1.59 -0.31 11.68
CA THR A 41 -1.47 -0.86 13.04
C THR A 41 -0.02 -0.84 13.47
N PHE A 42 0.25 -0.82 14.76
CA PHE A 42 1.56 -1.26 15.22
C PHE A 42 1.59 -2.78 15.23
N LEU A 43 2.54 -3.37 14.51
CA LEU A 43 2.84 -4.78 14.57
C LEU A 43 4.07 -4.96 15.45
N GLN A 44 3.93 -5.72 16.53
CA GLN A 44 5.01 -6.00 17.46
C GLN A 44 5.53 -7.42 17.27
N LEU A 45 6.84 -7.51 17.10
CA LEU A 45 7.58 -8.74 16.87
C LEU A 45 8.66 -8.91 17.94
N LYS A 46 9.02 -10.17 18.21
CA LYS A 46 10.27 -10.48 18.92
C LYS A 46 11.41 -10.44 17.90
N THR A 47 12.37 -9.57 18.14
CA THR A 47 13.60 -9.43 17.34
C THR A 47 14.82 -9.88 18.14
N GLU A 48 15.99 -9.94 17.51
CA GLU A 48 17.26 -10.19 18.21
C GLU A 48 17.60 -9.09 19.24
N GLU A 49 17.09 -7.87 19.04
CA GLU A 49 17.28 -6.71 19.93
C GLU A 49 16.20 -6.61 21.02
N GLY A 50 15.24 -7.55 21.05
CA GLY A 50 14.10 -7.55 21.97
C GLY A 50 12.76 -7.32 21.28
N MET A 51 11.73 -6.98 22.06
CA MET A 51 10.40 -6.69 21.53
C MET A 51 10.39 -5.33 20.83
N ASP A 52 10.02 -5.30 19.56
CA ASP A 52 9.97 -4.08 18.74
C ASP A 52 8.60 -3.97 18.06
N ALA A 53 7.97 -2.79 18.15
CA ALA A 53 6.67 -2.49 17.58
C ALA A 53 6.81 -1.37 16.53
N ARG A 54 6.43 -1.65 15.30
CA ARG A 54 6.54 -0.69 14.18
C ARG A 54 5.17 -0.38 13.59
N PRO A 55 4.93 0.88 13.17
CA PRO A 55 3.74 1.20 12.40
C PRO A 55 3.82 0.49 11.04
N MET A 56 2.74 -0.20 10.69
CA MET A 56 2.63 -1.04 9.50
C MET A 56 1.28 -0.78 8.84
N SER A 57 1.30 -0.22 7.64
CA SER A 57 0.10 -0.01 6.82
C SER A 57 -0.50 -1.35 6.42
N LEU A 58 -1.83 -1.44 6.45
CA LEU A 58 -2.55 -2.65 6.08
C LEU A 58 -2.66 -2.76 4.56
N ALA A 59 -2.21 -3.89 4.02
CA ALA A 59 -2.22 -4.18 2.58
C ALA A 59 -3.53 -4.80 2.09
N THR A 60 -4.55 -4.87 2.95
CA THR A 60 -5.80 -5.60 2.71
C THR A 60 -7.02 -4.74 2.99
N SER A 61 -8.11 -5.02 2.28
CA SER A 61 -9.41 -4.41 2.53
C SER A 61 -10.00 -4.82 3.90
N PRO A 62 -10.72 -3.92 4.62
CA PRO A 62 -11.40 -4.25 5.88
C PRO A 62 -12.51 -5.30 5.76
N THR A 63 -12.94 -5.63 4.54
CA THR A 63 -13.88 -6.72 4.24
C THR A 63 -13.23 -8.11 4.31
N ARG A 64 -11.89 -8.22 4.35
CA ARG A 64 -11.16 -9.49 4.34
C ARG A 64 -11.04 -10.10 5.75
N PRO A 65 -10.90 -11.44 5.87
CA PRO A 65 -10.85 -12.12 7.17
C PRO A 65 -9.47 -12.09 7.84
N HIS A 66 -8.46 -11.54 7.18
CA HIS A 66 -7.08 -11.41 7.69
C HIS A 66 -6.60 -9.96 7.59
N LEU A 67 -5.52 -9.65 8.30
CA LEU A 67 -4.68 -8.47 8.07
C LEU A 67 -3.50 -8.89 7.20
N GLU A 68 -3.16 -8.12 6.16
CA GLU A 68 -1.97 -8.37 5.35
C GLU A 68 -0.94 -7.25 5.57
N TYR A 69 0.31 -7.64 5.72
CA TYR A 69 1.45 -6.73 5.89
C TYR A 69 2.54 -7.11 4.89
N ALA A 70 3.29 -6.12 4.39
CA ALA A 70 4.49 -6.38 3.60
C ALA A 70 5.65 -5.48 3.99
N VAL A 71 6.86 -6.02 3.87
CA VAL A 71 8.11 -5.30 4.06
C VAL A 71 9.05 -5.58 2.90
N ARG A 72 9.77 -4.54 2.46
CA ARG A 72 11.02 -4.75 1.73
C ARG A 72 12.10 -5.13 2.75
N VAL A 73 12.66 -6.32 2.59
CA VAL A 73 13.65 -6.92 3.49
C VAL A 73 14.95 -6.10 3.45
N SER A 74 15.55 -5.90 4.62
CA SER A 74 16.87 -5.28 4.79
C SER A 74 17.56 -5.86 6.04
N ASN A 75 18.76 -5.40 6.36
CA ASN A 75 19.54 -5.87 7.51
C ASN A 75 19.01 -5.39 8.88
N SER A 76 17.86 -4.72 8.93
CA SER A 76 17.22 -4.33 10.19
C SER A 76 16.73 -5.57 10.95
N ALA A 77 17.00 -5.64 12.25
CA ALA A 77 16.54 -6.72 13.13
C ALA A 77 15.02 -6.97 13.01
N TYR A 78 14.22 -5.91 12.94
CA TYR A 78 12.77 -6.00 12.74
C TYR A 78 12.40 -6.63 11.39
N LYS A 79 13.05 -6.21 10.29
CA LYS A 79 12.74 -6.73 8.95
C LYS A 79 13.22 -8.16 8.77
N GLN A 80 14.32 -8.56 9.42
CA GLN A 80 14.76 -9.95 9.47
C GLN A 80 13.79 -10.83 10.27
N ALA A 81 13.35 -10.37 11.45
CA ALA A 81 12.34 -11.05 12.24
C ALA A 81 11.01 -11.21 11.47
N PHE A 82 10.56 -10.15 10.80
CA PHE A 82 9.36 -10.21 9.94
C PHE A 82 9.54 -11.23 8.80
N ALA A 83 10.69 -11.22 8.13
CA ALA A 83 10.96 -12.13 7.02
C ALA A 83 11.02 -13.61 7.45
N ALA A 84 11.36 -13.86 8.72
CA ALA A 84 11.45 -15.21 9.29
C ALA A 84 10.08 -15.80 9.69
N LEU A 85 9.04 -14.97 9.87
CA LEU A 85 7.72 -15.41 10.30
C LEU A 85 7.14 -16.51 9.40
N GLN A 86 6.59 -17.56 10.03
CA GLN A 86 5.94 -18.70 9.41
C GLN A 86 4.48 -18.83 9.88
N PRO A 87 3.63 -19.52 9.11
CA PRO A 87 2.30 -19.89 9.59
C PRO A 87 2.36 -20.58 10.96
N GLY A 88 1.54 -20.12 11.89
CA GLY A 88 1.54 -20.58 13.27
C GLY A 88 2.20 -19.60 14.26
N ASP A 89 3.09 -18.72 13.82
CA ASP A 89 3.75 -17.76 14.70
C ASP A 89 2.78 -16.75 15.30
N GLU A 90 3.05 -16.29 16.52
CA GLU A 90 2.25 -15.28 17.21
C GLU A 90 2.85 -13.88 17.05
N VAL A 91 1.98 -12.90 16.80
CA VAL A 91 2.32 -11.49 16.74
C VAL A 91 1.34 -10.68 17.59
N ALA A 92 1.75 -9.51 18.06
CA ALA A 92 0.84 -8.57 18.71
C ALA A 92 0.53 -7.39 17.79
N VAL A 93 -0.75 -7.06 17.68
CA VAL A 93 -1.27 -5.99 16.83
C VAL A 93 -1.93 -4.94 17.71
N PHE A 94 -1.61 -3.66 17.49
CA PHE A 94 -2.21 -2.52 18.19
C PHE A 94 -2.78 -1.52 17.18
N GLY A 95 -4.01 -1.05 17.40
CA GLY A 95 -4.71 -0.14 16.49
C GLY A 95 -6.20 -0.49 16.35
N PRO A 96 -6.84 -0.10 15.23
CA PRO A 96 -6.29 0.63 14.09
C PRO A 96 -6.00 2.12 14.40
N ILE A 97 -5.10 2.74 13.64
CA ILE A 97 -4.69 4.15 13.78
C ILE A 97 -4.61 4.79 12.39
N GLY A 98 -4.89 6.09 12.30
CA GLY A 98 -4.71 6.90 11.10
C GLY A 98 -6.02 7.43 10.51
N ASP A 99 -5.90 8.56 9.83
CA ASP A 99 -6.99 9.27 9.15
C ASP A 99 -6.79 9.40 7.64
N PHE A 100 -5.64 8.93 7.12
CA PHE A 100 -5.46 8.65 5.70
C PHE A 100 -6.45 7.54 5.34
N VAL A 101 -7.58 7.89 4.71
CA VAL A 101 -8.67 6.96 4.36
C VAL A 101 -9.28 7.30 3.01
N LEU A 102 -9.77 6.29 2.29
CA LEU A 102 -10.38 6.48 0.98
C LEU A 102 -11.70 7.27 1.09
N HIS A 103 -11.81 8.35 0.32
CA HIS A 103 -13.06 9.06 0.10
C HIS A 103 -13.94 8.30 -0.90
N GLU A 104 -15.15 7.91 -0.49
CA GLU A 104 -15.99 6.99 -1.28
C GLU A 104 -16.80 7.67 -2.40
N THR A 105 -16.83 9.00 -2.44
CA THR A 105 -17.67 9.78 -3.38
C THR A 105 -16.90 10.57 -4.43
N ARG A 106 -15.56 10.65 -4.31
CA ARG A 106 -14.70 11.39 -5.25
C ARG A 106 -13.75 10.43 -5.95
N PRO A 107 -13.40 10.66 -7.24
CA PRO A 107 -12.38 9.85 -7.90
C PRO A 107 -11.04 9.88 -7.16
N ALA A 108 -10.26 8.81 -7.27
CA ALA A 108 -8.97 8.70 -6.60
C ALA A 108 -7.83 8.49 -7.61
N VAL A 109 -6.76 9.27 -7.46
CA VAL A 109 -5.46 9.00 -8.11
C VAL A 109 -4.50 8.50 -7.05
N LEU A 110 -4.16 7.22 -7.12
CA LEU A 110 -3.22 6.57 -6.21
C LEU A 110 -1.82 6.65 -6.80
N VAL A 111 -0.83 7.07 -6.03
CA VAL A 111 0.57 7.19 -6.49
C VAL A 111 1.48 6.42 -5.55
N ALA A 112 1.96 5.27 -6.02
CA ALA A 112 2.74 4.31 -5.23
C ALA A 112 4.18 4.19 -5.73
N GLY A 113 5.11 3.93 -4.80
CA GLY A 113 6.47 3.50 -5.12
C GLY A 113 6.94 2.34 -4.25
N GLY A 114 7.41 1.26 -4.89
CA GLY A 114 7.87 0.05 -4.21
C GLY A 114 6.84 -0.49 -3.21
N VAL A 115 7.27 -0.77 -1.97
CA VAL A 115 6.39 -1.28 -0.91
C VAL A 115 5.35 -0.26 -0.43
N GLY A 116 5.45 1.01 -0.82
CA GLY A 116 4.41 2.03 -0.56
C GLY A 116 3.06 1.71 -1.21
N ILE A 117 2.98 0.68 -2.05
CA ILE A 117 1.70 0.17 -2.57
C ILE A 117 0.79 -0.39 -1.47
N THR A 118 1.30 -0.79 -0.31
CA THR A 118 0.51 -1.51 0.72
C THR A 118 -0.81 -0.82 1.06
N PRO A 119 -0.87 0.42 1.56
CA PRO A 119 -2.15 1.07 1.84
C PRO A 119 -3.03 1.18 0.59
N LEU A 120 -2.43 1.52 -0.56
CA LEU A 120 -3.15 1.79 -1.80
C LEU A 120 -3.77 0.52 -2.43
N LYS A 121 -3.15 -0.65 -2.23
CA LYS A 121 -3.77 -1.95 -2.55
C LYS A 121 -5.03 -2.15 -1.71
N GLY A 122 -4.96 -1.92 -0.40
CA GLY A 122 -6.12 -2.02 0.49
C GLY A 122 -7.27 -1.09 0.07
N MET A 123 -6.97 0.12 -0.42
CA MET A 123 -7.98 1.03 -1.00
C MET A 123 -8.64 0.43 -2.24
N ALA A 124 -7.83 -0.05 -3.19
CA ALA A 124 -8.32 -0.59 -4.45
C ALA A 124 -9.16 -1.87 -4.24
N GLU A 125 -8.73 -2.75 -3.33
CA GLU A 125 -9.52 -3.91 -2.91
C GLU A 125 -10.84 -3.49 -2.27
N TYR A 126 -10.81 -2.54 -1.34
CA TYR A 126 -12.02 -2.07 -0.66
C TYR A 126 -13.04 -1.50 -1.64
N ALA A 127 -12.58 -0.63 -2.55
CA ALA A 127 -13.45 -0.04 -3.55
C ALA A 127 -14.07 -1.09 -4.48
N SER A 128 -13.32 -2.13 -4.82
CA SER A 128 -13.80 -3.25 -5.64
C SER A 128 -14.79 -4.12 -4.87
N ASP A 129 -14.46 -4.50 -3.63
CA ASP A 129 -15.30 -5.31 -2.74
C ASP A 129 -16.64 -4.62 -2.41
N LYS A 130 -16.63 -3.28 -2.32
CA LYS A 130 -17.84 -2.46 -2.11
C LYS A 130 -18.52 -2.01 -3.39
N THR A 131 -17.94 -2.32 -4.56
CA THR A 131 -18.43 -1.90 -5.88
C THR A 131 -18.68 -0.38 -5.92
N LEU A 132 -17.72 0.40 -5.40
CA LEU A 132 -17.86 1.85 -5.35
C LEU A 132 -17.97 2.43 -6.79
N PRO A 133 -18.82 3.44 -7.01
CA PRO A 133 -19.06 4.00 -8.34
C PRO A 133 -17.95 4.96 -8.80
N ILE A 134 -16.90 5.16 -8.00
CA ILE A 134 -15.84 6.14 -8.25
C ILE A 134 -14.72 5.52 -9.11
N PRO A 135 -14.17 6.27 -10.09
CA PRO A 135 -12.94 5.88 -10.76
C PRO A 135 -11.74 5.89 -9.81
N ILE A 136 -10.89 4.88 -9.88
CA ILE A 136 -9.63 4.78 -9.15
C ILE A 136 -8.51 4.46 -10.12
N ARG A 137 -7.48 5.31 -10.16
CA ARG A 137 -6.34 5.14 -11.07
C ARG A 137 -5.04 5.12 -10.30
N LEU A 138 -4.27 4.04 -10.44
CA LEU A 138 -3.01 3.84 -9.76
C LEU A 138 -1.83 4.09 -10.71
N VAL A 139 -0.95 5.03 -10.35
CA VAL A 139 0.42 5.12 -10.88
C VAL A 139 1.33 4.34 -9.95
N TYR A 140 1.98 3.29 -10.46
CA TYR A 140 2.87 2.46 -9.66
C TYR A 140 4.29 2.43 -10.21
N SER A 141 5.21 3.09 -9.49
CA SER A 141 6.62 3.16 -9.85
C SER A 141 7.46 2.10 -9.15
N ASN A 142 8.22 1.32 -9.91
CA ASN A 142 9.16 0.33 -9.40
C ASN A 142 10.55 0.48 -10.03
N ARG A 143 11.55 -0.18 -9.46
CA ARG A 143 12.90 -0.21 -10.04
C ARG A 143 12.87 -1.02 -11.32
N ASN A 144 12.51 -2.29 -11.20
CA ASN A 144 12.50 -3.29 -12.26
C ASN A 144 11.14 -4.01 -12.26
N GLU A 145 10.86 -4.82 -13.29
CA GLU A 145 9.59 -5.54 -13.43
C GLU A 145 9.39 -6.63 -12.36
N ASP A 146 10.45 -7.34 -11.98
CA ASP A 146 10.45 -8.37 -10.93
C ASP A 146 10.24 -7.81 -9.52
N GLU A 147 10.32 -6.49 -9.37
CA GLU A 147 10.07 -5.77 -8.11
C GLU A 147 8.67 -5.15 -8.02
N ILE A 148 7.78 -5.45 -8.97
CA ILE A 148 6.37 -5.02 -8.88
C ILE A 148 5.66 -5.86 -7.83
N VAL A 149 5.45 -5.28 -6.65
CA VAL A 149 4.77 -5.94 -5.53
C VAL A 149 3.27 -6.07 -5.84
N TYR A 150 2.69 -7.25 -5.57
CA TYR A 150 1.27 -7.57 -5.79
C TYR A 150 0.78 -7.47 -7.25
N ARG A 151 1.66 -7.68 -8.23
CA ARG A 151 1.27 -7.63 -9.65
C ARG A 151 0.05 -8.52 -9.99
N PRO A 152 0.03 -9.82 -9.62
CA PRO A 152 -1.11 -10.68 -9.96
C PRO A 152 -2.44 -10.17 -9.36
N GLU A 153 -2.41 -9.64 -8.15
CA GLU A 153 -3.58 -9.10 -7.47
C GLU A 153 -4.07 -7.82 -8.13
N LEU A 154 -3.17 -6.90 -8.50
CA LEU A 154 -3.51 -5.68 -9.21
C LEU A 154 -4.08 -5.97 -10.61
N ASP A 155 -3.49 -6.91 -11.35
CA ASP A 155 -3.99 -7.37 -12.65
C ASP A 155 -5.39 -7.98 -12.52
N SER A 156 -5.63 -8.73 -11.45
CA SER A 156 -6.94 -9.33 -11.15
C SER A 156 -7.98 -8.26 -10.81
N LEU A 157 -7.61 -7.28 -9.98
CA LEU A 157 -8.49 -6.16 -9.63
C LEU A 157 -8.88 -5.34 -10.87
N GLU A 158 -7.93 -5.03 -11.76
CA GLU A 158 -8.22 -4.27 -12.99
C GLU A 158 -9.18 -5.01 -13.92
N LYS A 159 -9.07 -6.35 -14.00
CA LYS A 159 -10.00 -7.17 -14.79
C LYS A 159 -11.40 -7.23 -14.19
N GLN A 160 -11.52 -7.23 -12.87
CA GLN A 160 -12.79 -7.40 -12.16
C GLN A 160 -13.53 -6.08 -11.94
N ASN A 161 -12.79 -4.99 -11.76
CA ASN A 161 -13.36 -3.68 -11.47
C ASN A 161 -13.16 -2.73 -12.66
N PRO A 162 -14.23 -2.40 -13.42
CA PRO A 162 -14.11 -1.51 -14.58
C PRO A 162 -13.71 -0.08 -14.20
N ASN A 163 -13.85 0.32 -12.94
CA ASN A 163 -13.45 1.62 -12.42
C ASN A 163 -12.00 1.68 -11.95
N PHE A 164 -11.31 0.54 -11.79
CA PHE A 164 -9.91 0.49 -11.37
C PHE A 164 -8.99 0.37 -12.58
N ARG A 165 -7.95 1.20 -12.64
CA ARG A 165 -6.87 1.09 -13.63
C ARG A 165 -5.51 1.20 -12.98
N VAL A 166 -4.54 0.43 -13.46
CA VAL A 166 -3.15 0.50 -13.01
C VAL A 166 -2.22 0.85 -14.17
N LEU A 167 -1.36 1.83 -13.95
CA LEU A 167 -0.29 2.22 -14.86
C LEU A 167 1.05 2.05 -14.15
N HIS A 168 1.83 1.09 -14.65
CA HIS A 168 3.16 0.81 -14.15
C HIS A 168 4.22 1.65 -14.86
N THR A 169 5.19 2.16 -14.10
CA THR A 169 6.40 2.77 -14.66
C THR A 169 7.66 2.19 -14.01
N LEU A 170 8.68 1.90 -14.82
CA LEU A 170 9.95 1.34 -14.35
C LEU A 170 11.06 2.38 -14.45
N THR A 171 11.78 2.59 -13.33
CA THR A 171 12.89 3.56 -13.27
C THR A 171 14.22 3.00 -13.75
N ARG A 172 14.32 1.67 -13.86
CA ARG A 172 15.46 0.94 -14.41
C ARG A 172 14.92 -0.15 -15.33
N THR A 173 15.50 -0.27 -16.51
CA THR A 173 15.17 -1.32 -17.46
C THR A 173 16.46 -2.04 -17.82
N THR A 174 16.45 -3.36 -17.72
CA THR A 174 17.64 -4.20 -17.91
C THR A 174 17.39 -5.26 -18.98
N ASP A 175 16.78 -4.89 -20.11
CA ASP A 175 16.67 -5.71 -21.34
C ASP A 175 15.55 -6.79 -21.40
N GLY A 176 14.50 -6.69 -20.59
CA GLY A 176 13.49 -7.76 -20.38
C GLY A 176 12.15 -7.69 -21.12
N GLY A 177 12.02 -7.02 -22.27
CA GLY A 177 10.76 -7.02 -23.04
C GLY A 177 9.60 -6.19 -22.47
N TRP A 178 9.86 -5.33 -21.47
CA TRP A 178 8.91 -4.35 -20.94
C TRP A 178 8.38 -3.42 -22.04
N ARG A 179 7.06 -3.35 -22.19
CA ARG A 179 6.39 -2.47 -23.18
C ARG A 179 5.63 -1.31 -22.54
N GLY A 180 5.64 -1.21 -21.22
CA GLY A 180 4.99 -0.13 -20.48
C GLY A 180 5.84 1.13 -20.41
N ARG A 181 5.38 2.10 -19.61
CA ARG A 181 6.10 3.37 -19.40
C ARG A 181 7.43 3.13 -18.69
N THR A 182 8.43 3.95 -19.00
CA THR A 182 9.72 3.99 -18.32
C THR A 182 9.98 5.39 -17.79
N GLY A 183 10.79 5.47 -16.74
CA GLY A 183 11.14 6.71 -16.08
C GLY A 183 10.50 6.89 -14.70
N ARG A 184 10.91 7.98 -14.05
CA ARG A 184 10.33 8.41 -12.77
C ARG A 184 8.95 9.00 -13.00
N ILE A 185 8.16 9.09 -11.93
CA ILE A 185 6.90 9.84 -11.96
C ILE A 185 7.21 11.31 -12.28
N ASP A 186 6.52 11.84 -13.28
CA ASP A 186 6.63 13.21 -13.77
C ASP A 186 5.23 13.86 -13.87
N GLY A 187 5.20 15.15 -14.20
CA GLY A 187 3.95 15.90 -14.31
C GLY A 187 3.07 15.45 -15.48
N GLU A 188 3.69 15.01 -16.58
CA GLU A 188 2.96 14.52 -17.76
C GLU A 188 2.16 13.25 -17.40
N LEU A 189 2.80 12.31 -16.72
CA LEU A 189 2.16 11.08 -16.26
C LEU A 189 1.01 11.37 -15.30
N LEU A 190 1.22 12.25 -14.33
CA LEU A 190 0.17 12.61 -13.36
C LEU A 190 -1.01 13.29 -14.05
N HIS A 191 -0.74 14.14 -15.04
CA HIS A 191 -1.78 14.78 -15.83
C HIS A 191 -2.53 13.79 -16.72
N GLU A 192 -1.81 12.88 -17.38
CA GLU A 192 -2.39 11.80 -18.19
C GLU A 192 -3.33 10.93 -17.36
N VAL A 193 -2.87 10.47 -16.19
CA VAL A 193 -3.66 9.62 -15.31
C VAL A 193 -4.85 10.37 -14.70
N ALA A 194 -4.78 11.67 -14.49
CA ALA A 194 -5.92 12.43 -14.00
C ALA A 194 -6.95 12.79 -15.10
N ARG A 195 -6.62 12.60 -16.38
CA ARG A 195 -7.43 13.09 -17.50
C ARG A 195 -8.88 12.60 -17.46
N GLY A 196 -9.82 13.54 -17.47
CA GLY A 196 -11.26 13.25 -17.46
C GLY A 196 -11.83 12.86 -16.08
N LEU A 197 -11.01 12.89 -15.02
CA LEU A 197 -11.54 12.89 -13.66
C LEU A 197 -11.95 14.31 -13.27
N VAL A 198 -13.06 14.43 -12.56
CA VAL A 198 -13.53 15.69 -11.98
C VAL A 198 -13.15 15.68 -10.50
N ASP A 199 -12.42 16.70 -10.06
CA ASP A 199 -11.97 16.92 -8.68
C ASP A 199 -11.44 15.66 -7.96
N PRO A 200 -10.42 14.97 -8.52
CA PRO A 200 -9.88 13.76 -7.89
C PRO A 200 -9.07 14.09 -6.63
N ILE A 201 -9.08 13.18 -5.66
CA ILE A 201 -8.15 13.20 -4.52
C ILE A 201 -6.92 12.37 -4.87
N TYR A 202 -5.73 12.87 -4.53
CA TYR A 202 -4.46 12.20 -4.76
C TYR A 202 -3.94 11.58 -3.47
N TYR A 203 -3.75 10.25 -3.50
CA TYR A 203 -3.22 9.47 -2.38
C TYR A 203 -1.79 9.04 -2.70
N VAL A 204 -0.81 9.63 -2.03
CA VAL A 204 0.62 9.43 -2.34
C VAL A 204 1.29 8.61 -1.24
N SER A 205 1.90 7.48 -1.62
CA SER A 205 2.53 6.56 -0.68
C SER A 205 3.84 5.97 -1.22
N GLY A 206 4.91 6.09 -0.43
CA GLY A 206 6.23 5.62 -0.84
C GLY A 206 7.37 6.12 0.05
N THR A 207 8.59 6.14 -0.50
CA THR A 207 9.75 6.71 0.20
C THR A 207 9.58 8.21 0.39
N PRO A 208 10.20 8.84 1.42
CA PRO A 208 10.03 10.26 1.68
C PRO A 208 10.46 11.13 0.48
N SER A 209 11.53 10.73 -0.20
CA SER A 209 12.01 11.40 -1.42
C SER A 209 11.00 11.35 -2.57
N MET A 210 10.32 10.22 -2.76
CA MET A 210 9.28 10.08 -3.77
C MET A 210 8.07 10.92 -3.40
N VAL A 211 7.57 10.81 -2.17
CA VAL A 211 6.39 11.57 -1.70
C VAL A 211 6.61 13.07 -1.89
N VAL A 212 7.75 13.59 -1.43
CA VAL A 212 8.09 15.02 -1.58
C VAL A 212 8.20 15.41 -3.07
N GLY A 213 8.79 14.57 -3.90
CA GLY A 213 8.88 14.81 -5.34
C GLY A 213 7.51 14.87 -6.01
N THR A 214 6.64 13.90 -5.74
CA THR A 214 5.28 13.85 -6.27
C THR A 214 4.44 15.04 -5.81
N LEU A 215 4.51 15.44 -4.53
CA LEU A 215 3.79 16.61 -4.03
C LEU A 215 4.21 17.90 -4.75
N ARG A 216 5.50 18.06 -5.04
CA ARG A 216 5.99 19.21 -5.82
C ARG A 216 5.40 19.22 -7.23
N LEU A 217 5.32 18.06 -7.88
CA LEU A 217 4.71 17.92 -9.20
C LEU A 217 3.22 18.24 -9.17
N LEU A 218 2.47 17.70 -8.19
CA LEU A 218 1.02 17.95 -8.05
C LEU A 218 0.71 19.42 -7.79
N ARG A 219 1.50 20.10 -6.95
CA ARG A 219 1.37 21.55 -6.73
C ARG A 219 1.70 22.36 -7.98
N ALA A 220 2.69 21.95 -8.76
CA ALA A 220 2.98 22.58 -10.05
C ALA A 220 1.85 22.39 -11.08
N LEU A 221 1.03 21.35 -10.92
CA LEU A 221 -0.20 21.11 -11.67
C LEU A 221 -1.43 21.81 -11.05
N ASN A 222 -1.24 22.66 -10.03
CA ASN A 222 -2.29 23.39 -9.30
C ASN A 222 -3.30 22.50 -8.56
N VAL A 223 -2.90 21.29 -8.16
CA VAL A 223 -3.71 20.48 -7.25
C VAL A 223 -3.70 21.14 -5.86
N PRO A 224 -4.87 21.45 -5.26
CA PRO A 224 -4.93 22.11 -3.96
C PRO A 224 -4.50 21.14 -2.84
N ASP A 225 -3.90 21.66 -1.78
CA ASP A 225 -3.37 20.81 -0.67
C ASP A 225 -4.48 20.01 0.04
N GLU A 226 -5.73 20.47 0.01
CA GLU A 226 -6.89 19.75 0.58
C GLU A 226 -7.28 18.48 -0.21
N ASP A 227 -6.79 18.35 -1.44
CA ASP A 227 -6.98 17.16 -2.29
C ASP A 227 -5.74 16.24 -2.27
N LEU A 228 -4.77 16.52 -1.38
CA LEU A 228 -3.54 15.75 -1.24
C LEU A 228 -3.52 14.99 0.08
N GLU A 229 -3.58 13.67 -0.03
CA GLU A 229 -3.51 12.73 1.08
C GLU A 229 -2.18 11.97 1.01
N VAL A 230 -1.44 11.87 2.12
CA VAL A 230 -0.06 11.32 2.10
C VAL A 230 0.29 10.37 3.23
N GLU A 231 1.05 9.33 2.89
CA GLU A 231 1.70 8.43 3.83
C GLU A 231 3.17 8.20 3.41
N ALA A 232 4.13 8.55 4.28
CA ALA A 232 5.56 8.43 3.97
C ALA A 232 6.26 7.39 4.85
N PHE A 233 6.92 6.43 4.21
CA PHE A 233 7.59 5.30 4.86
C PHE A 233 9.02 5.69 5.28
N ARG A 234 9.31 5.71 6.58
CA ARG A 234 10.66 5.99 7.11
C ARG A 234 11.50 4.71 7.24
N GLY A 235 12.83 4.83 7.20
CA GLY A 235 13.75 3.68 7.38
C GLY A 235 14.04 2.87 6.11
N TYR A 236 13.98 3.53 4.95
CA TYR A 236 14.36 3.01 3.63
C TYR A 236 15.40 3.94 3.01
N GLU A 237 16.56 4.07 3.68
CA GLU A 237 17.78 4.68 3.14
C GLU A 237 18.75 3.59 2.66
#